data_AF-A0A2T6FED8-F1
#
_entry.id   AF-A0A2T6FED8-F1
#
_cell.length_a   1.000
_cell.length_b   1.000
_cell.length_c   1.000
_cell.angle_alpha   90.00
_cell.angle_beta   90.00
_cell.angle_gamma   90.00
#
_symmetry.space_group_name_H-M   'P 1'
#
loop_
_entity.id
_entity.type
_entity.pdbx_description
1 polymer ?
#
loop_
_entity_poly.entity_id
_entity_poly.type
_entity_poly.pdbx_seq_one_letter_code
_entity_poly.pdbx_strand_id
1 'polypeptide(L)' 'MPFTYKDLTYIRAALQAYEGQLMNVHESDCEDDEFSEIQDDIQYISRLLALTKNEIKELENQGPSLNPVK' A
#
# COMPACT_ATOMS: atom_id res chain seq x y z
N MET A 1 -6.29 6.36 -17.14
CA MET A 1 -5.13 7.25 -16.87
C MET A 1 -4.20 6.52 -15.90
N PRO A 2 -2.87 6.54 -16.10
CA PRO A 2 -1.94 6.03 -15.10
C PRO A 2 -1.97 6.90 -13.85
N PHE A 3 -1.74 6.32 -12.67
CA PHE A 3 -1.62 7.06 -11.42
C PHE A 3 -0.34 7.90 -11.42
N THR A 4 -0.39 9.12 -10.90
CA THR A 4 0.80 9.95 -10.73
C THR A 4 1.60 9.55 -9.49
N TYR A 5 2.86 9.98 -9.37
CA TYR A 5 3.67 9.79 -8.16
C TYR A 5 2.97 10.33 -6.90
N LYS A 6 2.29 11.47 -7.02
CA LYS A 6 1.51 12.08 -5.94
C LYS A 6 0.31 11.20 -5.56
N ASP A 7 -0.42 10.66 -6.54
CA ASP A 7 -1.54 9.75 -6.29
C ASP A 7 -1.06 8.49 -5.57
N LEU A 8 0.02 7.86 -6.05
CA LEU A 8 0.59 6.66 -5.45
C LEU A 8 1.06 6.92 -4.01
N THR A 9 1.60 8.10 -3.72
CA THR A 9 2.01 8.48 -2.36
C THR A 9 0.81 8.57 -1.42
N TYR A 10 -0.31 9.14 -1.86
CA TYR A 10 -1.54 9.18 -1.07
C TYR A 10 -2.17 7.80 -0.92
N ILE A 11 -2.21 7.01 -1.99
CA ILE A 11 -2.71 5.62 -1.94
C ILE A 11 -1.89 4.81 -0.94
N ARG A 12 -0.56 4.89 -0.98
CA ARG A 12 0.33 4.23 -0.03
C ARG A 12 -0.01 4.62 1.41
N ALA A 13 -0.15 5.91 1.68
CA ALA A 13 -0.46 6.40 3.03
C ALA A 13 -1.84 5.92 3.52
N ALA A 14 -2.85 5.93 2.65
CA ALA A 14 -4.18 5.44 2.97
C ALA A 14 -4.20 3.94 3.25
N LEU A 15 -3.52 3.13 2.41
CA LEU A 15 -3.40 1.69 2.61
C LEU A 15 -2.69 1.36 3.93
N GLN A 16 -1.60 2.06 4.26
CA GLN A 16 -0.90 1.87 5.55
C GLN A 16 -1.77 2.22 6.75
N ALA A 17 -2.55 3.31 6.65
CA ALA A 17 -3.46 3.70 7.72
C ALA A 17 -4.57 2.65 7.91
N TYR A 18 -5.15 2.15 6.81
CA TYR A 18 -6.22 1.15 6.85
C TYR A 18 -5.71 -0.22 7.34
N GLU A 19 -4.58 -0.70 6.82
CA GLU A 19 -3.91 -1.91 7.31
C GLU A 19 -3.64 -1.84 8.82
N GLY A 20 -3.11 -0.70 9.27
CA GLY A 20 -2.86 -0.47 10.69
C GLY A 20 -4.12 -0.49 11.55
N GLN A 21 -5.26 -0.03 11.04
CA GLN A 21 -6.54 -0.12 11.75
C GLN A 21 -7.04 -1.56 11.84
N LEU A 22 -7.03 -2.29 10.72
CA LEU A 22 -7.50 -3.68 10.69
C LEU A 22 -6.63 -4.61 11.54
N MET A 23 -5.32 -4.37 11.61
CA MET A 23 -4.42 -5.15 12.48
C MET A 23 -4.70 -5.02 13.98
N ASN A 24 -5.46 -4.00 14.40
CA ASN A 24 -5.87 -3.83 15.80
C ASN A 24 -7.20 -4.52 16.12
N VAL A 25 -7.86 -5.13 15.14
CA VAL A 25 -9.10 -5.87 15.37
C VAL A 25 -8.75 -7.25 15.93
N HIS A 26 -9.44 -7.65 17.00
CA HIS A 26 -9.30 -8.96 17.62
C HIS A 26 -10.52 -9.83 17.32
N GLU A 27 -10.31 -11.15 17.23
CA GLU A 27 -11.39 -12.13 17.00
C GLU A 27 -12.50 -12.03 18.04
N SER A 28 -12.16 -11.69 19.29
CA SER A 28 -13.12 -11.49 20.37
C SER A 28 -14.10 -10.33 20.15
N ASP A 29 -13.76 -9.41 19.26
CA ASP A 29 -14.51 -8.18 19.00
C ASP A 29 -15.43 -8.33 17.77
N CYS A 30 -15.39 -9.49 17.11
CA CYS A 30 -16.05 -9.76 15.83
C CYS A 30 -17.17 -10.79 15.99
N GLU A 31 -18.18 -10.73 15.13
CA GLU A 31 -19.22 -11.76 15.02
C GLU A 31 -18.84 -12.82 13.98
N ASP A 32 -19.15 -14.10 14.27
CA ASP A 32 -19.04 -15.23 13.34
C ASP A 32 -17.79 -15.24 12.43
N ASP A 33 -17.96 -14.99 11.14
CA ASP A 33 -16.94 -15.04 10.09
C ASP A 33 -16.26 -13.68 9.81
N GLU A 34 -16.71 -12.60 10.44
CA GLU A 34 -16.21 -11.23 10.24
C GLU A 34 -14.69 -11.13 10.48
N PHE A 35 -14.18 -11.84 11.50
CA PHE A 35 -12.74 -11.83 11.75
C PHE A 35 -11.95 -12.44 10.59
N SER A 36 -12.46 -13.51 9.97
CA SER A 36 -11.81 -14.15 8.83
C SER A 36 -11.83 -13.26 7.59
N GLU A 37 -12.93 -12.54 7.34
CA GLU A 37 -13.03 -11.54 6.28
C GLU A 37 -12.03 -10.39 6.49
N ILE A 38 -11.87 -9.94 7.73
CA ILE A 38 -10.87 -8.92 8.09
C ILE A 38 -9.44 -9.44 7.83
N GLN A 39 -9.14 -10.71 8.11
CA GLN A 39 -7.84 -11.29 7.78
C GLN A 39 -7.59 -11.34 6.26
N ASP A 40 -8.61 -11.64 5.47
CA ASP A 40 -8.52 -11.63 4.01
C ASP A 40 -8.31 -10.20 3.48
N ASP A 41 -9.00 -9.22 4.04
CA ASP A 41 -8.82 -7.80 3.72
C ASP A 41 -7.40 -7.34 4.04
N ILE A 42 -6.86 -7.69 5.20
CA ILE A 42 -5.46 -7.39 5.57
C ILE A 42 -4.50 -7.94 4.51
N GLN A 43 -4.65 -9.20 4.11
CA GLN A 43 -3.79 -9.80 3.08
C GLN A 43 -3.89 -9.06 1.74
N TYR A 44 -5.11 -8.67 1.35
CA TYR A 44 -5.34 -7.92 0.12
C TYR A 44 -4.69 -6.54 0.16
N ILE A 45 -4.83 -5.81 1.27
CA ILE A 45 -4.21 -4.49 1.48
C ILE A 45 -2.69 -4.59 1.48
N SER A 46 -2.11 -5.58 2.17
CA SER A 46 -0.66 -5.81 2.18
C SER A 46 -0.13 -6.00 0.75
N ARG A 47 -0.88 -6.73 -0.09
CA ARG A 47 -0.54 -6.91 -1.51
C ARG A 47 -0.62 -5.61 -2.29
N LEU A 48 -1.69 -4.82 -2.13
CA LEU A 48 -1.83 -3.51 -2.77
C LEU A 48 -0.73 -2.54 -2.35
N LEU A 49 -0.32 -2.58 -1.08
CA LEU A 49 0.75 -1.76 -0.55
C LEU A 49 2.10 -2.13 -1.18
N ALA A 50 2.39 -3.42 -1.35
CA ALA A 50 3.59 -3.89 -2.03
C ALA A 50 3.63 -3.45 -3.50
N LEU A 51 2.52 -3.59 -4.22
CA LEU A 51 2.42 -3.12 -5.61
C LEU A 51 2.63 -1.61 -5.72
N THR A 52 1.99 -0.83 -4.84
CA THR A 52 2.13 0.63 -4.82
C THR A 52 3.57 1.05 -4.51
N LYS A 53 4.25 0.37 -3.57
CA LYS A 53 5.68 0.61 -3.27
C LYS A 53 6.58 0.32 -4.47
N ASN A 54 6.31 -0.75 -5.21
CA ASN A 54 7.06 -1.10 -6.40
C ASN A 54 6.89 -0.05 -7.50
N GLU A 55 5.65 0.38 -7.77
CA GLU A 55 5.37 1.42 -8.77
C GLU A 55 6.07 2.75 -8.43
N ILE A 56 6.01 3.16 -7.16
CA ILE A 56 6.74 4.35 -6.67
C ILE A 56 8.25 4.21 -6.94
N LYS A 57 8.83 3.05 -6.60
CA LYS A 57 10.25 2.78 -6.81
C LYS A 57 10.63 2.81 -8.29
N GLU A 58 9.76 2.30 -9.17
CA GLU A 58 9.98 2.37 -10.61
C GLU A 58 9.99 3.81 -11.12
N LEU A 59 9.05 4.65 -10.67
CA LEU A 59 9.03 6.08 -11.01
C LEU A 59 10.26 6.82 -10.47
N GLU A 60 10.73 6.49 -9.27
CA GLU A 60 11.95 7.08 -8.69
C GLU A 60 13.20 6.72 -9.49
N ASN A 61 13.29 5.47 -9.99
CA ASN A 61 14.39 5.02 -10.83
C ASN A 61 14.37 5.62 -12.24
N GLN A 62 13.24 6.19 -12.69
CA GLN A 62 13.11 6.90 -13.97
C GLN A 62 13.55 8.38 -13.89
N GLY A 63 13.98 8.86 -12.72
CA GLY A 63 14.48 10.21 -12.54
C GLY A 63 15.72 10.53 -13.38
N PRO A 64 16.05 11.83 -13.58
CA PRO A 64 17.16 12.24 -14.42
C PRO A 64 18.50 11.67 -13.91
N SER A 65 19.16 10.88 -14.75
CA SER A 65 20.56 10.47 -14.55
C SER A 65 21.45 11.71 -14.70
N LEU A 66 22.19 12.05 -13.63
CA LEU A 66 23.27 13.02 -13.71
C LEU A 66 24.40 12.38 -14.53
N ASN A 67 24.38 12.59 -15.84
CA ASN A 67 25.52 12.25 -16.68
C ASN A 67 26.69 13.17 -16.28
N PRO A 68 27.88 12.62 -15.98
CA PRO A 68 29.02 13.45 -15.64
C PRO A 68 29.37 14.36 -16.83
N VAL A 69 29.48 15.66 -16.56
CA VAL A 69 29.97 16.64 -17.53
C VAL A 69 31.45 16.35 -17.76
N LYS A 70 31.83 16.06 -19.02
CA LYS A 70 33.21 15.87 -19.45
C LYS A 70 33.99 17.17 -19.47
#